data_AF-A0A0K8SHN3-F1
#
_entry.id   AF-A0A0K8SHN3-F1
#
_cell.length_a   1.000
_cell.length_b   1.000
_cell.length_c   1.000
_cell.angle_alpha   90.00
_cell.angle_beta   90.00
_cell.angle_gamma   90.00
#
_symmetry.space_group_name_H-M   'P 1'
#
loop_
_entity.id
_entity.type
_entity.pdbx_description
1 polymer ?
#
loop_
_entity_poly.entity_id
_entity_poly.type
_entity_poly.pdbx_seq_one_letter_code
_entity_poly.pdbx_strand_id
1 'polypeptide(L)'
;MMDMKGNRLRTLQDFLDGRAPYVTVSTDPLLDVPYGTRVIIPELDRHFGVESGIRFEARDAGPHMEGAGFSRLDVCVRSEQDSYDAAVNRVATAVFEFPPK
;
A
#
# COMPACT_ATOMS: atom_id res chain seq x y z
N MET A 1 11.97 9.29 1.33
CA MET A 1 10.99 9.49 0.24
C MET A 1 9.68 9.97 0.85
N MET A 2 8.97 10.88 0.18
CA MET A 2 7.73 11.48 0.66
C MET A 2 6.56 11.06 -0.22
N ASP A 3 5.36 11.09 0.32
CA ASP A 3 4.10 10.86 -0.40
C ASP A 3 3.64 12.13 -1.15
N MET A 4 2.51 12.04 -1.84
CA MET A 4 1.94 13.14 -2.64
C MET A 4 1.62 14.42 -1.84
N LYS A 5 1.54 14.34 -0.50
CA LYS A 5 1.32 15.48 0.41
C LYS A 5 2.59 15.89 1.17
N GLY A 6 3.75 15.35 0.81
CA GLY A 6 5.03 15.65 1.46
C GLY A 6 5.24 14.93 2.80
N ASN A 7 4.38 13.98 3.17
CA ASN A 7 4.58 13.18 4.39
C ASN A 7 5.53 12.02 4.12
N ARG A 8 6.27 11.60 5.14
CA ARG A 8 7.18 10.45 5.00
C ARG A 8 6.40 9.17 4.67
N LEU A 9 6.80 8.49 3.59
CA LEU A 9 6.29 7.16 3.25
C LEU A 9 6.49 6.19 4.41
N ARG A 10 5.51 5.33 4.63
CA ARG A 10 5.56 4.29 5.66
C ARG A 10 5.70 2.93 5.00
N THR A 11 6.78 2.24 5.34
CA THR A 11 7.12 0.97 4.70
C THR A 11 6.38 -0.17 5.39
N LEU A 12 6.16 -1.26 4.65
CA LEU A 12 5.58 -2.50 5.19
C LEU A 12 6.38 -2.98 6.41
N GLN A 13 7.69 -2.97 6.31
CA GLN A 13 8.54 -3.43 7.40
C GLN A 13 8.50 -2.49 8.62
N ASP A 14 8.38 -1.18 8.43
CA ASP A 14 8.19 -0.27 9.58
C ASP A 14 6.87 -0.55 10.31
N PHE A 15 5.82 -0.97 9.59
CA PHE A 15 4.58 -1.41 10.22
C PHE A 15 4.76 -2.72 10.99
N LEU A 16 5.38 -3.73 10.36
CA LEU A 16 5.65 -5.04 10.98
C LEU A 16 6.54 -4.90 12.23
N ASP A 17 7.49 -3.95 12.22
CA ASP A 17 8.35 -3.63 13.36
C ASP A 17 7.65 -2.75 14.43
N GLY A 18 6.38 -2.37 14.24
CA GLY A 18 5.61 -1.50 15.16
C GLY A 18 6.05 -0.03 15.17
N ARG A 19 6.79 0.42 14.16
CA ARG A 19 7.34 1.78 14.03
C ARG A 19 6.47 2.72 13.20
N ALA A 20 5.50 2.17 12.46
CA ALA A 20 4.54 2.93 11.69
C ALA A 20 3.11 2.39 11.92
N PRO A 21 2.10 3.29 12.00
CA PRO A 21 0.72 2.87 12.23
C PRO A 21 0.01 2.36 10.96
N TYR A 22 0.62 2.54 9.78
CA TYR A 22 0.10 2.10 8.50
C TYR A 22 1.25 1.86 7.51
N VAL A 23 0.93 1.25 6.37
CA VAL A 23 1.79 1.07 5.20
C VAL A 23 1.27 1.94 4.07
N THR A 24 2.15 2.72 3.46
CA THR A 24 1.77 3.53 2.30
C THR A 24 1.68 2.64 1.06
N VAL A 25 0.59 2.81 0.30
CA VAL A 25 0.46 2.26 -1.05
C VAL A 25 0.32 3.37 -2.08
N SER A 26 0.89 3.13 -3.26
CA SER A 26 0.75 3.98 -4.44
C SER A 26 -0.34 3.42 -5.36
N THR A 27 -1.17 4.30 -5.89
CA THR A 27 -2.32 3.98 -6.76
C THR A 27 -2.19 4.68 -8.11
N ASP A 28 -3.00 4.27 -9.09
CA ASP A 28 -3.12 5.01 -10.35
C ASP A 28 -3.70 6.41 -10.08
N PRO A 29 -3.00 7.49 -10.47
CA PRO A 29 -3.48 8.86 -10.28
C PRO A 29 -4.84 9.15 -10.96
N LEU A 30 -5.21 8.40 -12.01
CA LEU A 30 -6.48 8.60 -12.73
C LEU A 30 -7.70 8.07 -11.96
N LEU A 31 -7.50 7.25 -10.92
CA LEU A 31 -8.59 6.73 -10.09
C LEU A 31 -9.14 7.75 -9.09
N ASP A 32 -8.40 8.84 -8.84
CA ASP A 32 -8.75 9.87 -7.84
C ASP A 32 -9.12 9.26 -6.47
N VAL A 33 -8.35 8.26 -6.02
CA VAL A 33 -8.56 7.61 -4.73
C VAL A 33 -8.32 8.63 -3.62
N PRO A 34 -9.30 8.88 -2.72
CA PRO A 34 -9.12 9.84 -1.64
C PRO A 34 -7.89 9.52 -0.78
N TYR A 35 -7.09 10.54 -0.51
CA TYR A 35 -5.87 10.39 0.29
C TYR A 35 -6.17 9.80 1.68
N GLY A 36 -5.47 8.73 2.03
CA GLY A 36 -5.66 7.99 3.28
C GLY A 36 -6.74 6.91 3.21
N THR A 37 -7.31 6.65 2.03
CA THR A 37 -8.26 5.53 1.82
C THR A 37 -7.62 4.24 2.28
N ARG A 38 -8.33 3.50 3.15
CA ARG A 38 -7.85 2.22 3.66
C ARG A 38 -7.97 1.15 2.59
N VAL A 39 -6.90 0.36 2.46
CA VAL A 39 -6.84 -0.79 1.56
C VAL A 39 -6.58 -2.04 2.39
N ILE A 40 -7.29 -3.12 2.07
CA ILE A 40 -7.14 -4.42 2.73
C ILE A 40 -6.61 -5.40 1.69
N ILE A 41 -5.54 -6.12 2.05
CA ILE A 41 -4.88 -7.12 1.19
C ILE A 41 -4.72 -8.43 2.00
N PRO A 42 -5.76 -9.28 2.05
CA PRO A 42 -5.80 -10.46 2.91
C PRO A 42 -4.63 -11.44 2.69
N GLU A 43 -4.13 -11.48 1.45
CA GLU A 43 -2.99 -12.28 1.04
C GLU A 43 -1.68 -11.87 1.72
N LEU A 44 -1.51 -10.59 2.03
CA LEU A 44 -0.35 -10.09 2.76
C LEU A 44 -0.51 -10.28 4.27
N ASP A 45 -1.72 -10.08 4.79
CA ASP A 45 -2.03 -10.35 6.21
C ASP A 45 -1.65 -11.80 6.58
N ARG A 46 -2.05 -12.76 5.73
CA ARG A 46 -1.73 -14.18 5.91
C ARG A 46 -0.24 -14.48 5.76
N HIS A 47 0.45 -13.85 4.81
CA HIS A 47 1.87 -14.09 4.56
C HIS A 47 2.74 -13.61 5.72
N PHE A 48 2.44 -12.43 6.26
CA PHE A 48 3.20 -11.84 7.38
C PHE A 48 2.66 -12.23 8.77
N GLY A 49 1.60 -13.03 8.84
CA GLY A 49 1.04 -13.53 10.11
C GLY A 49 0.43 -12.43 10.99
N VAL A 50 -0.12 -11.37 10.38
CA VAL A 50 -0.70 -10.23 11.12
C VAL A 50 -2.19 -10.47 11.34
N GLU A 51 -2.56 -10.98 12.52
CA GLU A 51 -3.94 -11.34 12.85
C GLU A 51 -4.91 -10.15 12.86
N SER A 52 -4.44 -8.96 13.25
CA SER A 52 -5.26 -7.73 13.26
C SER A 52 -5.40 -7.07 11.89
N GLY A 53 -4.77 -7.64 10.85
CA GLY A 53 -4.68 -7.07 9.52
C GLY A 53 -3.64 -5.93 9.42
N ILE A 54 -2.94 -5.88 8.30
CA ILE A 54 -2.02 -4.80 7.96
C ILE A 54 -2.85 -3.61 7.48
N ARG A 55 -2.57 -2.44 8.05
CA ARG A 55 -3.26 -1.21 7.66
C ARG A 55 -2.55 -0.58 6.46
N PHE A 56 -3.03 -0.86 5.25
CA PHE A 56 -2.57 -0.15 4.05
C PHE A 56 -3.39 1.12 3.82
N GLU A 57 -2.75 2.20 3.37
CA GLU A 57 -3.40 3.46 3.06
C GLU A 57 -2.90 4.05 1.73
N ALA A 58 -3.84 4.34 0.83
CA ALA A 58 -3.57 5.00 -0.44
C ALA A 58 -3.20 6.46 -0.18
N ARG A 59 -1.90 6.75 -0.22
CA ARG A 59 -1.35 8.08 0.09
C ARG A 59 -0.41 8.60 -0.99
N ASP A 60 -0.07 7.75 -1.93
CA ASP A 60 0.81 8.10 -3.03
C ASP A 60 0.16 7.76 -4.37
N ALA A 61 0.58 8.49 -5.39
CA ALA A 61 0.22 8.23 -6.77
C ALA A 61 1.34 8.80 -7.65
N GLY A 62 1.81 8.02 -8.61
CA GLY A 62 2.94 8.41 -9.45
C GLY A 62 2.71 8.10 -10.93
N PRO A 63 3.46 8.73 -11.84
CA PRO A 63 3.33 8.49 -13.29
C PRO A 63 3.58 7.03 -13.69
N HIS A 64 4.35 6.29 -12.89
CA HIS A 64 4.62 4.86 -13.12
C HIS A 64 3.39 3.96 -12.88
N MET A 65 2.33 4.50 -12.28
CA MET A 65 1.04 3.83 -12.04
C MET A 65 -0.05 4.27 -13.02
N GLU A 66 0.22 5.25 -13.90
CA GLU A 66 -0.78 5.84 -14.79
C GLU A 66 -1.36 4.78 -15.76
N GLY A 67 -2.68 4.69 -15.80
CA GLY A 67 -3.41 3.75 -16.68
C GLY A 67 -3.51 2.32 -16.14
N ALA A 68 -2.95 2.04 -14.97
CA ALA A 68 -3.07 0.72 -14.34
C ALA A 68 -4.46 0.47 -13.72
N GLY A 69 -5.21 1.53 -13.43
CA GLY A 69 -6.48 1.45 -12.71
C GLY A 69 -6.35 0.62 -11.44
N PHE A 70 -7.34 -0.25 -11.18
CA PHE A 70 -7.33 -1.17 -10.03
C PHE A 70 -6.52 -2.45 -10.26
N SER A 71 -5.85 -2.60 -11.41
CA SER A 71 -5.10 -3.83 -11.73
C SER A 71 -3.73 -3.88 -11.06
N ARG A 72 -3.23 -2.76 -10.54
CA ARG A 72 -1.94 -2.66 -9.87
C ARG A 72 -2.03 -1.76 -8.64
N LEU A 73 -1.34 -2.19 -7.59
CA LEU A 73 -1.10 -1.42 -6.38
C LEU A 73 0.37 -1.56 -6.04
N ASP A 74 1.06 -0.46 -5.72
CA ASP A 74 2.46 -0.53 -5.30
C ASP A 74 2.58 -0.40 -3.79
N VAL A 75 3.21 -1.39 -3.15
CA VAL A 75 3.37 -1.43 -1.69
C VAL A 75 4.73 -0.85 -1.33
N CYS A 76 4.75 0.18 -0.50
CA CYS A 76 6.02 0.76 -0.06
C CYS A 76 6.77 -0.24 0.83
N VAL A 77 7.91 -0.72 0.35
CA VAL A 77 8.84 -1.58 1.10
C VAL A 77 10.11 -0.82 1.47
N ARG A 78 10.81 -1.29 2.51
CA ARG A 78 11.94 -0.57 3.12
C ARG A 78 13.22 -0.64 2.31
N SER A 79 13.45 -1.73 1.61
CA SER A 79 14.68 -1.96 0.87
C SER A 79 14.44 -2.68 -0.45
N GLU A 80 15.44 -2.66 -1.31
CA GLU A 80 15.46 -3.47 -2.53
C GLU A 80 15.32 -4.96 -2.22
N GLN A 81 15.95 -5.46 -1.15
CA GLN A 81 15.82 -6.86 -0.74
C GLN A 81 14.38 -7.22 -0.37
N ASP A 82 13.66 -6.35 0.34
CA ASP A 82 12.25 -6.54 0.68
C ASP A 82 11.36 -6.55 -0.59
N SER A 83 11.79 -5.85 -1.65
CA SER A 83 11.09 -5.85 -2.94
C SER A 83 11.20 -7.19 -3.70
N TYR A 84 12.05 -8.11 -3.24
CA TYR A 84 12.14 -9.46 -3.81
C TYR A 84 11.18 -10.46 -3.17
N ASP A 85 10.43 -10.09 -2.13
CA ASP A 85 9.40 -10.97 -1.58
C ASP A 85 8.30 -11.22 -2.63
N ALA A 86 8.10 -12.48 -3.00
CA ALA A 86 7.10 -12.87 -3.99
C ALA A 86 5.66 -12.55 -3.52
N ALA A 87 5.43 -12.41 -2.22
CA ALA A 87 4.12 -12.05 -1.69
C ALA A 87 3.70 -10.62 -2.06
N VAL A 88 4.65 -9.68 -2.20
CA VAL A 88 4.36 -8.30 -2.65
C VAL A 88 4.40 -8.16 -4.18
N ASN A 89 4.88 -9.18 -4.91
CA ASN A 89 4.99 -9.20 -6.38
C ASN A 89 4.10 -10.28 -7.01
N ARG A 90 2.85 -10.36 -6.60
CA ARG A 90 1.88 -11.33 -7.14
C ARG A 90 0.50 -10.73 -7.30
N VAL A 91 -0.35 -11.43 -8.04
CA VAL A 91 -1.79 -11.15 -8.07
C VAL A 91 -2.36 -11.40 -6.67
N ALA A 92 -3.10 -10.41 -6.16
CA ALA A 92 -3.74 -10.44 -4.86
C ALA A 92 -5.07 -9.69 -4.93
N THR A 93 -5.91 -9.90 -3.93
CA THR A 93 -7.17 -9.19 -3.75
C THR A 93 -6.92 -7.89 -3.00
N ALA A 94 -7.40 -6.76 -3.53
CA ALA A 94 -7.38 -5.47 -2.85
C ALA A 94 -8.81 -4.97 -2.65
N VAL A 95 -9.18 -4.67 -1.40
CA VAL A 95 -10.47 -4.07 -1.06
C VAL A 95 -10.24 -2.64 -0.62
N PHE A 96 -10.84 -1.68 -1.32
CA PHE A 96 -10.77 -0.25 -1.01
C PHE A 96 -11.98 0.17 -0.17
N GLU A 97 -11.73 0.66 1.03
CA GLU A 97 -12.76 1.23 1.90
C GLU A 97 -12.88 2.74 1.63
N PHE A 98 -13.56 3.09 0.55
CA PHE A 98 -13.79 4.50 0.21
C PHE A 98 -14.60 5.18 1.31
N PRO A 99 -14.19 6.40 1.75
CA PRO A 99 -14.99 7.16 2.69
C PRO A 99 -16.37 7.46 2.10
N PRO A 100 -17.43 7.51 2.93
CA PRO A 100 -18.73 7.96 2.47
C PRO A 100 -18.62 9.37 1.86
N LYS A 101 -19.36 9.60 0.77
CA LYS A 101 -19.47 10.90 0.12
C LYS A 101 -20.20 11.92 1.00
#